data_AF-A0A8T5LXT5-F1
#
_entry.id   AF-A0A8T5LXT5-F1
#
_cell.length_a   1.000
_cell.length_b   1.000
_cell.length_c   1.000
_cell.angle_alpha   90.00
_cell.angle_beta   90.00
_cell.angle_gamma   90.00
#
_symmetry.space_group_name_H-M   'P 1'
#
loop_
_entity.id
_entity.type
_entity.pdbx_description
1 polymer ?
#
loop_
_entity_poly.entity_id
_entity_poly.type
_entity_poly.pdbx_seq_one_letter_code
_entity_poly.pdbx_strand_id
1 'polypeptide(L)'
;MQFNPDGSIKLPSQIEKRNQEHAHRLKNHMCIKIKREITNFSAPKKCTLKILVSEAIKDSAFVTRIHNFFKEQAEVPTKINKLNEKEFEIEIGTSFRRCTDCTKLIGRYREHLNGCLIEDKGNCTFEGRKNFCYDDHFE
;
A
#
# COMPACT_ATOMS: atom_id res chain seq x y z
N MET A 1 18.95 23.93 -3.23
CA MET A 1 18.68 22.53 -3.59
C MET A 1 20.03 21.83 -3.73
N GLN A 2 20.26 20.74 -3.01
CA GLN A 2 21.48 19.93 -3.19
C GLN A 2 21.18 18.84 -4.21
N PHE A 3 22.11 18.59 -5.12
CA PHE A 3 22.02 17.53 -6.12
C PHE A 3 23.08 16.47 -5.84
N ASN A 4 22.77 15.23 -6.17
CA ASN A 4 23.74 14.15 -6.20
C ASN A 4 24.68 14.33 -7.42
N PRO A 5 25.82 13.62 -7.48
CA PRO A 5 26.78 13.71 -8.59
C PRO A 5 26.19 13.35 -9.97
N ASP A 6 25.11 12.57 -9.99
CA ASP A 6 24.34 12.18 -11.18
C ASP A 6 23.27 13.21 -11.58
N GLY A 7 23.16 14.33 -10.87
CA GLY A 7 22.20 15.40 -11.19
C GLY A 7 20.79 15.17 -10.61
N SER A 8 20.55 14.10 -9.87
CA SER A 8 19.30 13.89 -9.15
C SER A 8 19.19 14.80 -7.91
N ILE A 9 17.98 15.24 -7.56
CA ILE A 9 17.75 16.05 -6.36
C ILE A 9 18.05 15.18 -5.14
N LYS A 10 18.93 15.65 -4.26
CA LYS A 10 19.29 14.95 -3.03
C LYS A 10 18.07 14.90 -2.12
N LEU A 11 17.69 13.69 -1.72
CA LEU A 11 16.58 13.48 -0.79
C LEU A 11 16.95 14.08 0.57
N PRO A 12 15.97 14.59 1.33
CA PRO A 12 16.20 14.97 2.72
C PRO A 12 16.75 13.77 3.49
N SER A 13 17.79 13.98 4.31
CA SER A 13 18.50 12.92 5.02
C SER A 13 17.59 12.04 5.91
N GLN A 14 16.50 12.62 6.44
CA GLN A 14 15.49 11.87 7.19
C GLN A 14 14.71 10.88 6.31
N ILE A 15 14.40 11.24 5.06
CA ILE A 15 13.68 10.39 4.11
C ILE A 15 14.60 9.27 3.63
N GLU A 16 15.87 9.58 3.35
CA GLU A 16 16.88 8.57 3.01
C GLU A 16 17.03 7.52 4.13
N LYS A 17 17.17 7.95 5.38
CA LYS A 17 17.25 7.04 6.53
C LYS A 17 16.00 6.16 6.66
N ARG A 18 14.80 6.75 6.50
CA ARG A 18 13.54 5.99 6.58
C ARG A 18 13.44 4.95 5.47
N ASN A 19 13.84 5.31 4.25
CA ASN A 19 13.85 4.38 3.12
C ASN A 19 14.84 3.23 3.33
N GLN A 20 16.02 3.52 3.87
CA GLN A 20 17.01 2.51 4.24
C GLN A 20 16.48 1.58 5.34
N GLU A 21 15.82 2.11 6.38
CA GLU A 21 15.20 1.30 7.43
C GLU A 21 14.10 0.40 6.89
N HIS A 22 13.23 0.94 6.02
CA HIS A 22 12.17 0.15 5.38
C HIS A 22 12.75 -0.97 4.50
N ALA A 23 13.80 -0.69 3.73
CA ALA A 23 14.50 -1.68 2.92
C ALA A 23 15.14 -2.76 3.79
N HIS A 24 15.79 -2.37 4.90
CA HIS A 24 16.35 -3.30 5.87
C HIS A 24 15.26 -4.20 6.49
N ARG A 25 14.11 -3.63 6.86
CA ARG A 25 12.96 -4.37 7.38
C ARG A 25 12.39 -5.36 6.37
N LEU A 26 12.30 -4.98 5.09
CA LEU A 26 11.88 -5.88 4.01
C LEU A 26 12.88 -6.99 3.71
N LYS A 27 14.15 -6.83 4.06
CA LYS A 27 15.15 -7.88 3.84
C LYS A 27 15.25 -8.85 5.01
N ASN A 28 15.14 -8.34 6.24
CA ASN A 28 15.53 -9.08 7.45
C ASN A 28 14.38 -9.45 8.39
N HIS A 29 13.20 -8.83 8.25
CA HIS A 29 12.06 -9.06 9.14
C HIS A 29 10.85 -9.56 8.36
N MET A 30 9.92 -10.27 9.01
CA MET A 30 8.66 -10.72 8.40
C MET A 30 7.65 -9.56 8.22
N CYS A 31 8.08 -8.53 7.49
CA CYS A 31 7.28 -7.37 7.17
C CYS A 31 6.66 -7.49 5.78
N ILE A 32 5.52 -6.83 5.58
CA ILE A 32 5.00 -6.55 4.24
C ILE A 32 5.02 -5.04 3.99
N LYS A 33 5.22 -4.65 2.75
CA LYS A 33 5.11 -3.28 2.27
C LYS A 33 3.84 -3.14 1.47
N ILE A 34 3.02 -2.15 1.80
CA ILE A 34 1.81 -1.81 1.05
C ILE A 34 1.99 -0.43 0.42
N LYS A 35 1.83 -0.36 -0.90
CA LYS A 35 1.79 0.88 -1.67
C LYS A 35 0.40 1.08 -2.25
N ARG A 36 -0.18 2.26 -2.03
CA ARG A 36 -1.51 2.62 -2.56
C ARG A 36 -1.38 3.32 -3.91
N GLU A 37 -2.05 2.83 -4.94
CA GLU A 37 -2.05 3.44 -6.27
C GLU A 37 -3.47 3.59 -6.81
N ILE A 38 -3.77 4.75 -7.39
CA ILE A 38 -5.04 4.98 -8.10
C ILE A 38 -4.85 4.46 -9.52
N THR A 39 -5.65 3.48 -9.91
CA THR A 39 -5.57 2.83 -11.23
C THR A 39 -6.66 3.33 -12.17
N ASN A 40 -7.74 3.90 -11.66
CA ASN A 40 -8.73 4.59 -12.47
C ASN A 40 -9.20 5.86 -11.77
N PHE A 41 -9.02 7.00 -12.46
CA PHE A 41 -9.45 8.32 -11.99
C PHE A 41 -10.90 8.63 -12.40
N SER A 42 -11.45 7.90 -13.38
CA SER A 42 -12.84 8.02 -13.82
C SER A 42 -13.78 7.26 -12.89
N ALA A 43 -14.98 7.79 -12.69
CA ALA A 43 -16.00 7.13 -11.86
C ALA A 43 -16.47 5.80 -12.50
N PRO A 44 -16.57 4.70 -11.72
CA PRO A 44 -16.24 4.60 -10.31
C PRO A 44 -14.72 4.40 -10.08
N LYS A 45 -14.09 5.32 -9.34
CA LYS A 45 -12.63 5.48 -9.17
C LYS A 45 -11.97 4.27 -8.53
N LYS A 46 -10.99 3.63 -9.19
CA LYS A 46 -10.34 2.39 -8.73
C LYS A 46 -9.03 2.66 -8.01
N CYS A 47 -8.84 1.97 -6.88
CA CYS A 47 -7.61 1.97 -6.11
C CYS A 47 -7.07 0.54 -6.02
N THR A 48 -5.77 0.40 -6.24
CA THR A 48 -5.04 -0.85 -6.13
C THR A 48 -4.02 -0.73 -5.00
N LEU A 49 -4.01 -1.72 -4.12
CA LEU A 49 -2.95 -1.90 -3.14
C LEU A 49 -1.92 -2.85 -3.72
N LYS A 50 -0.71 -2.34 -3.97
CA LYS A 50 0.46 -3.16 -4.30
C LYS A 50 1.12 -3.62 -3.03
N ILE A 51 1.25 -4.93 -2.87
CA ILE A 51 1.76 -5.52 -1.65
C ILE A 51 2.99 -6.34 -1.99
N LEU A 52 4.07 -6.01 -1.30
CA LEU A 52 5.36 -6.65 -1.42
C LEU A 52 5.68 -7.33 -0.09
N VAL A 53 5.93 -8.63 -0.15
CA VAL A 53 6.31 -9.45 0.99
C VAL A 53 7.82 -9.42 1.16
N SER A 54 8.29 -9.37 2.41
CA SER A 54 9.72 -9.44 2.73
C SER A 54 10.40 -10.68 2.14
N GLU A 55 11.68 -10.54 1.78
CA GLU A 55 12.54 -11.65 1.39
C GLU A 55 12.81 -12.67 2.51
N ALA A 56 12.76 -12.23 3.77
CA ALA A 56 12.93 -13.08 4.94
C ALA A 56 11.82 -14.14 5.06
N ILE A 57 10.67 -13.89 4.43
CA ILE A 57 9.56 -14.83 4.39
C ILE A 57 9.84 -15.84 3.26
N LYS A 58 10.29 -17.02 3.67
CA LYS A 58 10.53 -18.18 2.78
C LYS A 58 9.34 -19.14 2.74
N ASP A 59 8.43 -19.03 3.71
CA ASP A 59 7.24 -19.85 3.81
C ASP A 59 6.13 -19.32 2.88
N SER A 60 5.81 -20.09 1.84
CA SER A 60 4.70 -19.78 0.93
C SER A 60 3.34 -19.84 1.62
N ALA A 61 3.22 -20.56 2.75
CA ALA A 61 2.00 -20.59 3.54
C ALA A 61 1.74 -19.26 4.26
N PHE A 62 2.77 -18.45 4.53
CA PHE A 62 2.57 -17.08 5.04
C PHE A 62 1.80 -16.24 4.02
N VAL A 63 2.18 -16.30 2.74
CA VAL A 63 1.54 -15.53 1.67
C VAL A 63 0.09 -15.96 1.50
N THR A 64 -0.18 -17.27 1.50
CA THR A 64 -1.54 -17.81 1.43
C THR A 64 -2.38 -17.36 2.64
N ARG A 65 -1.81 -17.34 3.84
CA ARG A 65 -2.49 -16.85 5.06
C ARG A 65 -2.87 -15.38 4.93
N ILE A 66 -1.93 -14.52 4.51
CA ILE A 66 -2.18 -13.10 4.30
C ILE A 66 -3.24 -12.88 3.21
N HIS A 67 -3.13 -13.61 2.10
CA HIS A 67 -4.11 -13.58 1.02
C HIS A 67 -5.52 -13.97 1.48
N ASN A 68 -5.65 -15.05 2.25
CA ASN A 68 -6.93 -15.49 2.78
C ASN A 68 -7.50 -14.46 3.76
N PHE A 69 -6.65 -13.92 4.64
CA PHE A 69 -7.04 -12.83 5.54
C PHE A 69 -7.54 -11.60 4.76
N PHE A 70 -6.91 -11.23 3.63
CA PHE A 70 -7.40 -10.17 2.73
C PHE A 70 -8.80 -10.45 2.20
N LYS A 71 -9.05 -11.68 1.75
CA LYS A 71 -10.35 -12.05 1.23
C LYS A 71 -11.45 -12.04 2.29
N GLU A 72 -11.12 -12.45 3.52
CA GLU A 72 -12.06 -12.50 4.64
C GLU A 72 -12.37 -11.12 5.24
N GLN A 73 -11.39 -10.22 5.27
CA GLN A 73 -11.53 -8.90 5.89
C GLN A 73 -12.03 -7.81 4.94
N ALA A 74 -12.08 -8.09 3.64
CA ALA A 74 -12.58 -7.15 2.64
C ALA A 74 -14.10 -6.95 2.78
N GLU A 75 -14.51 -5.78 3.28
CA GLU A 75 -15.92 -5.38 3.37
C GLU A 75 -16.53 -4.99 2.02
N VAL A 76 -15.69 -4.81 1.00
CA VAL A 76 -16.04 -4.39 -0.36
C VAL A 76 -15.53 -5.42 -1.36
N PRO A 77 -16.13 -5.53 -2.56
CA PRO A 77 -15.67 -6.47 -3.58
C PRO A 77 -14.22 -6.18 -3.97
N THR A 78 -13.29 -6.95 -3.43
CA THR A 78 -11.85 -6.89 -3.75
C THR A 78 -11.52 -7.98 -4.77
N LYS A 79 -10.83 -7.61 -5.84
CA LYS A 79 -10.11 -8.56 -6.68
C LYS A 79 -8.68 -8.64 -6.19
N ILE A 80 -8.24 -9.85 -5.86
CA ILE A 80 -6.85 -10.09 -5.49
C ILE A 80 -6.18 -10.78 -6.68
N ASN A 81 -5.18 -10.11 -7.24
CA ASN A 81 -4.35 -10.59 -8.33
C ASN A 81 -2.98 -10.94 -7.74
N LYS A 82 -2.64 -12.23 -7.70
CA LYS A 82 -1.30 -12.66 -7.35
C LYS A 82 -0.40 -12.46 -8.57
N LEU A 83 0.56 -11.52 -8.50
CA LEU A 83 1.52 -11.31 -9.57
C LEU A 83 2.63 -12.36 -9.48
N ASN A 84 3.25 -12.48 -8.31
CA ASN A 84 4.34 -13.39 -8.01
C ASN A 84 4.13 -14.05 -6.64
N GLU A 85 5.07 -14.90 -6.21
CA GLU A 85 5.02 -15.49 -4.86
C GLU A 85 5.13 -14.45 -3.75
N LYS A 86 5.83 -13.34 -3.98
CA LYS A 86 6.06 -12.28 -3.00
C LYS A 86 5.34 -10.97 -3.32
N GLU A 87 4.60 -10.92 -4.43
CA GLU A 87 3.93 -9.71 -4.89
C GLU A 87 2.49 -10.00 -5.27
N PHE A 88 1.59 -9.19 -4.73
CA PHE A 88 0.18 -9.27 -5.06
C PHE A 88 -0.44 -7.89 -5.10
N GLU A 89 -1.42 -7.77 -5.97
CA GLU A 89 -2.23 -6.58 -6.18
C GLU A 89 -3.63 -6.84 -5.68
N ILE A 90 -4.17 -5.86 -4.96
CA ILE A 90 -5.54 -5.91 -4.50
C ILE A 90 -6.23 -4.72 -5.13
N GLU A 91 -6.91 -4.99 -6.25
CA GLU A 91 -7.86 -4.05 -6.82
C GLU A 91 -9.06 -4.04 -5.91
N ILE A 92 -9.32 -2.90 -5.28
CA ILE A 92 -10.50 -2.77 -4.46
C ILE A 92 -11.61 -2.13 -5.28
N GLY A 93 -12.68 -2.90 -5.47
CA GLY A 93 -13.85 -2.55 -6.25
C GLY A 93 -14.58 -1.35 -5.66
N THR A 94 -15.14 -0.56 -6.57
CA THR A 94 -15.37 0.85 -6.33
C THR A 94 -16.79 1.08 -5.86
N SER A 95 -17.00 0.70 -4.60
CA SER A 95 -18.03 1.31 -3.75
C SER A 95 -17.40 2.01 -2.55
N PHE A 96 -16.12 2.40 -2.61
CA PHE A 96 -15.56 3.32 -1.61
C PHE A 96 -16.22 4.67 -1.79
N ARG A 97 -17.14 4.98 -0.90
CA ARG A 97 -17.51 6.37 -0.67
C ARG A 97 -16.33 7.17 -0.09
N ARG A 98 -15.34 6.53 0.58
CA ARG A 98 -14.24 7.24 1.28
C ARG A 98 -12.96 6.39 1.44
N CYS A 99 -11.81 7.05 1.54
CA CYS A 99 -10.51 6.46 1.95
C CYS A 99 -10.52 5.73 3.30
N THR A 100 -11.61 5.84 4.06
CA THR A 100 -11.79 5.20 5.37
C THR A 100 -11.69 3.70 5.29
N ASP A 101 -12.28 3.04 4.28
CA ASP A 101 -12.31 1.57 4.27
C ASP A 101 -10.95 0.99 3.85
N CYS A 102 -10.19 1.71 3.01
CA CYS A 102 -8.80 1.36 2.69
C CYS A 102 -7.90 1.54 3.92
N THR A 103 -8.15 2.59 4.71
CA THR A 103 -7.42 2.85 5.95
C THR A 103 -7.77 1.81 7.03
N LYS A 104 -9.04 1.43 7.16
CA LYS A 104 -9.49 0.35 8.07
C LYS A 104 -8.85 -0.99 7.70
N LEU A 105 -8.86 -1.34 6.41
CA LEU A 105 -8.23 -2.56 5.91
C LEU A 105 -6.75 -2.59 6.30
N ILE A 106 -6.01 -1.51 6.04
CA ILE A 106 -4.60 -1.35 6.44
C ILE A 106 -4.40 -1.35 7.95
N GLY A 107 -5.35 -0.81 8.72
CA GLY A 107 -5.37 -0.92 10.19
C GLY A 107 -5.40 -2.37 10.65
N ARG A 108 -6.33 -3.18 10.12
CA ARG A 108 -6.43 -4.61 10.42
C ARG A 108 -5.16 -5.38 10.05
N TYR A 109 -4.46 -4.99 8.96
CA TYR A 109 -3.14 -5.54 8.64
C TYR A 109 -2.10 -5.23 9.69
N ARG A 110 -2.06 -3.98 10.14
CA ARG A 110 -1.08 -3.54 11.13
C ARG A 110 -1.25 -4.34 12.41
N GLU A 111 -2.49 -4.63 12.80
CA GLU A 111 -2.81 -5.48 13.95
C GLU A 111 -2.43 -6.95 13.70
N HIS A 112 -2.87 -7.54 12.59
CA HIS A 112 -2.58 -8.94 12.25
C HIS A 112 -1.07 -9.24 12.14
N LEU A 113 -0.29 -8.26 11.69
CA LEU A 113 1.16 -8.38 11.50
C LEU A 113 1.97 -7.86 12.70
N ASN A 114 1.34 -7.58 13.84
CA ASN A 114 2.03 -7.06 15.03
C ASN A 114 2.91 -5.82 14.72
N GLY A 115 2.43 -4.91 13.88
CA GLY A 115 3.18 -3.71 13.48
C GLY A 115 4.26 -3.92 12.41
N CYS A 116 4.43 -5.14 11.89
CA CYS A 116 5.32 -5.45 10.77
C CYS A 116 4.72 -5.07 9.40
N LEU A 117 4.18 -3.85 9.33
CA LEU A 117 3.57 -3.28 8.14
C LEU A 117 4.26 -1.98 7.76
N ILE A 118 4.81 -1.94 6.55
CA ILE A 118 5.46 -0.77 5.98
C ILE A 118 4.49 -0.11 5.00
N GLU A 119 4.01 1.08 5.34
CA GLU A 119 3.09 1.83 4.49
C GLU A 119 3.87 2.80 3.60
N ASP A 120 3.76 2.61 2.29
CA ASP A 120 4.29 3.51 1.28
C ASP A 120 3.15 4.39 0.77
N LYS A 121 3.28 5.69 1.03
CA LYS A 121 2.35 6.71 0.55
C LYS A 121 2.58 6.86 -0.96
N GLY A 122 2.02 5.96 -1.74
CA GLY A 122 1.96 6.08 -3.19
C GLY A 122 1.06 7.25 -3.61
N ASN A 123 0.48 7.19 -4.80
CA ASN A 123 -0.28 8.32 -5.36
C ASN A 123 -1.67 8.50 -4.73
N CYS A 124 -2.07 7.60 -3.84
CA CYS A 124 -3.28 7.75 -3.02
C CYS A 124 -2.91 8.37 -1.66
N THR A 125 -2.84 9.70 -1.60
CA THR A 125 -2.49 10.47 -0.40
C THR A 125 -3.74 11.05 0.26
N PHE A 126 -4.32 10.34 1.23
CA PHE A 126 -5.28 10.93 2.17
C PHE A 126 -4.53 11.66 3.30
N GLU A 127 -3.71 12.65 2.97
CA GLU A 127 -3.11 13.55 3.96
C GLU A 127 -3.74 14.93 3.83
N GLY A 128 -4.91 15.13 4.44
CA GLY A 128 -5.41 16.42 4.97
C GLY A 128 -5.37 17.68 4.09
N ARG A 129 -4.95 17.63 2.83
CA ARG A 129 -4.82 18.75 1.90
C ARG A 129 -5.04 18.23 0.48
N LYS A 130 -6.20 18.61 -0.05
CA LYS A 130 -6.56 18.72 -1.47
C LYS A 130 -6.03 17.58 -2.35
N ASN A 131 -6.82 16.51 -2.44
CA ASN A 131 -7.01 15.68 -3.64
C ASN A 131 -7.97 14.50 -3.41
N PHE A 132 -8.57 14.40 -2.22
CA PHE A 132 -9.54 13.35 -1.90
C PHE A 132 -10.75 13.88 -1.13
N CYS A 133 -11.35 14.98 -1.58
CA CYS A 133 -12.72 15.35 -1.22
C CYS A 133 -13.19 16.57 -2.05
N TYR A 134 -14.33 16.42 -2.74
CA TYR A 134 -15.10 17.42 -3.50
C TYR A 134 -14.38 17.95 -4.75
N ASP A 135 -14.86 17.75 -5.99
CA ASP A 135 -16.19 18.07 -6.49
C ASP A 135 -16.43 17.27 -7.79
N ASP A 136 -17.43 16.39 -7.82
CA ASP A 136 -18.14 16.01 -9.04
C ASP A 136 -19.60 15.92 -8.59
N HIS A 137 -20.13 17.08 -8.21
CA HIS A 137 -21.55 17.31 -8.32
C HIS A 137 -21.94 17.03 -9.76
N PHE A 138 -23.01 16.26 -9.93
CA PHE A 138 -23.73 16.14 -11.19
C PHE A 138 -23.91 17.53 -11.82
N GLU A 139 -23.32 17.73 -13.00
CA GLU A 139 -23.89 18.53 -14.09
C GLU A 139 -23.76 17.74 -15.39
#